data_AF-A0A3S0KSS4-F1
#
_entry.id   AF-A0A3S0KSS4-F1
#
_cell.length_a   1.000
_cell.length_b   1.000
_cell.length_c   1.000
_cell.angle_alpha   90.00
_cell.angle_beta   90.00
_cell.angle_gamma   90.00
#
_symmetry.space_group_name_H-M   'P 1'
#
loop_
_entity.id
_entity.type
_entity.pdbx_description
1 polymer ?
#
loop_
_entity_poly.entity_id
_entity_poly.type
_entity_poly.pdbx_seq_one_letter_code
_entity_poly.pdbx_strand_id
1 'polypeptide(L)'
;MKPLGWIVYANHLASLSANISLIEKNNDSDSCHDVMKVFISDKSLKKSAFSLLATPRHTSRILSATRLNGQKVIAKRYTIHSDSIADPIGELILFIDTDRINDVVLKNLFVDQICPSIDCAKRSKIKQKTKDIVKMIALGLERQEISELFNLTRRGIDYHIDVAKEVLGATNKSSMVFLAIKQGWLTGNQQSKH
;
A
#
# COMPACT_ATOMS: atom_id res chain seq x y z
N MET A 1 3.75 -1.17 26.31
CA MET A 1 4.39 0.00 25.65
C MET A 1 3.78 0.15 24.27
N LYS A 2 3.51 1.38 23.82
CA LYS A 2 2.86 1.64 22.52
C LYS A 2 3.84 2.42 21.64
N PRO A 3 4.03 2.05 20.36
CA PRO A 3 4.88 2.83 19.47
C PRO A 3 4.33 4.25 19.32
N LEU A 4 5.23 5.21 19.12
CA LEU A 4 4.91 6.61 18.88
C LEU A 4 4.43 6.83 17.44
N GLY A 5 4.83 5.95 16.52
CA GLY A 5 4.32 5.92 15.17
C GLY A 5 4.88 4.77 14.35
N TRP A 6 4.34 4.58 13.15
CA TRP A 6 4.76 3.53 12.24
C TRP A 6 4.60 3.94 10.78
N ILE A 7 5.45 3.38 9.93
CA ILE A 7 5.37 3.45 8.45
C ILE A 7 5.40 2.02 7.93
N VAL A 8 4.50 1.68 7.01
CA VAL A 8 4.49 0.40 6.30
C VAL A 8 4.61 0.64 4.81
N TYR A 9 5.59 0.00 4.20
CA TYR A 9 5.73 -0.15 2.77
C TYR A 9 5.21 -1.52 2.39
N ALA A 10 4.14 -1.58 1.59
CA ALA A 10 3.55 -2.84 1.18
C ALA A 10 3.73 -3.04 -0.34
N ASN A 11 4.26 -4.20 -0.70
CA ASN A 11 4.42 -4.63 -2.09
C ASN A 11 3.21 -5.46 -2.52
N HIS A 12 2.66 -6.29 -1.61
CA HIS A 12 1.56 -7.20 -1.91
C HIS A 12 0.40 -7.09 -0.90
N LEU A 13 -0.56 -6.21 -1.18
CA LEU A 13 -1.71 -5.97 -0.27
C LEU A 13 -2.57 -7.21 -0.05
N ALA A 14 -2.72 -8.06 -1.07
CA ALA A 14 -3.60 -9.22 -1.00
C ALA A 14 -3.12 -10.31 -0.02
N SER A 15 -1.85 -10.30 0.40
CA SER A 15 -1.26 -11.36 1.23
C SER A 15 -1.09 -10.99 2.69
N LEU A 16 -1.47 -9.76 3.07
CA LEU A 16 -1.38 -9.27 4.46
C LEU A 16 -2.49 -9.83 5.38
N SER A 17 -3.32 -10.76 4.89
CA SER A 17 -4.34 -11.47 5.68
C SER A 17 -3.89 -12.87 6.14
N ALA A 18 -2.68 -13.30 5.76
CA ALA A 18 -2.11 -14.57 6.19
C ALA A 18 -1.39 -14.43 7.55
N ASN A 19 -0.89 -15.54 8.10
CA ASN A 19 0.07 -15.50 9.19
C ASN A 19 1.31 -14.73 8.74
N ILE A 20 1.66 -13.68 9.50
CA ILE A 20 2.75 -12.77 9.20
C ILE A 20 3.86 -12.96 10.22
N SER A 21 5.09 -12.99 9.72
CA SER A 21 6.30 -12.90 10.54
C SER A 21 7.02 -11.60 10.26
N LEU A 22 7.57 -11.01 11.33
CA LEU A 22 8.31 -9.76 11.30
C LEU A 22 9.75 -10.07 11.71
N ILE A 23 10.70 -9.77 10.83
CA ILE A 23 12.13 -10.01 11.06
C ILE A 23 12.84 -8.68 11.17
N GLU A 24 13.47 -8.39 12.31
CA GLU A 24 14.23 -7.14 12.52
C GLU A 24 15.45 -7.12 11.59
N LYS A 25 15.60 -6.01 10.85
CA LYS A 25 16.78 -5.77 10.02
C LYS A 25 17.81 -4.97 10.81
N ASN A 26 18.94 -5.61 11.10
CA ASN A 26 20.14 -4.91 11.52
C ASN A 26 20.70 -4.18 10.29
N ASN A 27 20.89 -2.86 10.42
CA ASN A 27 21.16 -1.91 9.34
C ASN A 27 22.10 -2.44 8.22
N ASP A 28 21.70 -2.19 6.97
CA ASP A 28 22.50 -2.13 5.72
C ASP A 28 22.06 -3.01 4.53
N SER A 29 20.98 -3.79 4.63
CA SER A 29 20.41 -4.41 3.41
C SER A 29 19.45 -3.44 2.70
N ASP A 30 19.99 -2.78 1.68
CA ASP A 30 19.30 -1.93 0.71
C ASP A 30 18.39 -2.81 -0.16
N SER A 31 17.18 -3.12 0.31
CA SER A 31 16.18 -3.81 -0.51
C SER A 31 14.97 -2.90 -0.67
N CYS A 32 15.14 -1.87 -1.52
CA CYS A 32 14.02 -1.14 -2.10
C CYS A 32 13.32 -2.07 -3.09
N HIS A 33 12.46 -2.95 -2.58
CA HIS A 33 11.52 -3.69 -3.41
C HIS A 33 10.49 -2.73 -4.02
N ASP A 34 9.78 -3.18 -5.05
CA ASP A 34 8.81 -2.41 -5.85
C ASP A 34 7.62 -1.97 -4.95
N VAL A 35 7.79 -0.90 -4.17
CA VAL A 35 6.82 -0.44 -3.17
C VAL A 35 5.55 0.05 -3.85
N MET A 36 4.46 -0.69 -3.66
CA MET A 36 3.17 -0.38 -4.27
C MET A 36 2.34 0.60 -3.44
N LYS A 37 2.37 0.51 -2.10
CA LYS A 37 1.66 1.43 -1.21
C LYS A 37 2.44 1.76 0.06
N VAL A 38 2.20 2.98 0.56
CA VAL A 38 2.73 3.50 1.82
C VAL A 38 1.57 3.74 2.79
N PHE A 39 1.67 3.19 3.99
CA PHE A 39 0.77 3.46 5.09
C PHE A 39 1.54 4.12 6.23
N ILE A 40 0.92 5.09 6.90
CA ILE A 40 1.54 5.81 8.01
C ILE A 40 0.52 5.94 9.14
N SER A 41 1.00 5.83 10.38
CA SER A 41 0.16 6.02 11.57
C SER A 41 -0.23 7.49 11.79
N ASP A 42 0.65 8.41 11.37
CA ASP A 42 0.55 9.84 11.66
C ASP A 42 0.99 10.67 10.45
N LYS A 43 0.30 11.79 10.18
CA LYS A 43 0.58 12.66 9.03
C LYS A 43 1.97 13.31 9.10
N SER A 44 2.51 13.53 10.29
CA SER A 44 3.87 14.05 10.50
C SER A 44 4.95 13.14 9.92
N LEU A 45 4.69 11.83 9.85
CA LEU A 45 5.60 10.84 9.27
C LEU A 45 5.61 10.85 7.74
N LYS A 46 4.67 11.54 7.09
CA LYS A 46 4.53 11.54 5.63
C LYS A 46 5.83 11.95 4.94
N LYS A 47 6.46 13.04 5.41
CA LYS A 47 7.71 13.53 4.80
C LYS A 47 8.83 12.50 4.94
N SER A 48 9.03 11.95 6.14
CA SER A 48 10.02 10.90 6.37
C SER A 48 9.75 9.67 5.50
N ALA A 49 8.49 9.22 5.42
CA ALA A 49 8.10 8.05 4.64
C ALA A 49 8.47 8.17 3.16
N PHE A 50 8.19 9.32 2.53
CA PHE A 50 8.54 9.55 1.12
C PHE A 50 10.03 9.87 0.91
N SER A 51 10.70 10.52 1.86
CA SER A 51 12.15 10.72 1.79
C SER A 51 12.92 9.40 1.84
N LEU A 52 12.47 8.45 2.66
CA LEU A 52 13.05 7.10 2.74
C LEU A 52 12.93 6.33 1.42
N LEU A 53 11.79 6.46 0.73
CA LEU A 53 11.61 5.88 -0.61
C LEU A 53 12.49 6.55 -1.68
N ALA A 54 12.57 7.88 -1.65
CA ALA A 54 13.31 8.64 -2.65
C ALA A 54 14.84 8.51 -2.48
N THR A 55 15.31 8.29 -1.24
CA THR A 55 16.75 8.26 -0.93
C THR A 55 17.12 7.10 -0.01
N PRO A 56 17.04 5.83 -0.49
CA PRO A 56 17.33 4.64 0.32
C PRO A 56 18.75 4.66 0.94
N ARG A 57 19.71 5.23 0.21
CA ARG A 57 21.11 5.42 0.64
C ARG A 57 21.28 6.36 1.84
N HIS A 58 20.27 7.15 2.18
CA HIS A 58 20.29 8.07 3.31
C HIS A 58 19.38 7.63 4.45
N THR A 59 18.95 6.37 4.44
CA THR A 59 17.99 5.86 5.41
C THR A 59 18.45 6.05 6.85
N SER A 60 19.67 5.66 7.21
CA SER A 60 20.19 5.82 8.57
C SER A 60 20.15 7.27 9.05
N ARG A 61 20.48 8.22 8.17
CA ARG A 61 20.42 9.66 8.44
C ARG A 61 18.99 10.17 8.60
N ILE A 62 18.06 9.73 7.76
CA ILE A 62 16.65 10.15 7.83
C ILE A 62 16.01 9.62 9.12
N LEU A 63 16.25 8.35 9.44
CA LEU A 63 15.71 7.70 10.63
C LEU A 63 16.24 8.34 11.91
N SER A 64 17.56 8.61 11.98
CA SER A 64 18.18 9.25 13.15
C SER A 64 17.79 10.72 13.34
N ALA A 65 17.42 11.42 12.26
CA ALA A 65 16.94 12.80 12.30
C ALA A 65 15.44 12.94 12.55
N THR A 66 14.67 11.84 12.48
CA THR A 66 13.21 11.89 12.62
C THR A 66 12.82 12.26 14.04
N ARG A 67 11.87 13.20 14.15
CA ARG A 67 11.26 13.61 15.42
C ARG A 67 9.75 13.46 15.32
N LEU A 68 9.13 12.95 16.37
CA LEU A 68 7.68 12.88 16.53
C LEU A 68 7.28 13.79 17.68
N ASN A 69 6.37 14.73 17.43
CA ASN A 69 5.94 15.74 18.41
C ASN A 69 7.12 16.49 19.09
N GLY A 70 8.18 16.76 18.33
CA GLY A 70 9.39 17.42 18.82
C GLY A 70 10.39 16.52 19.56
N GLN A 71 10.01 15.29 19.90
CA GLN A 71 10.87 14.33 20.60
C GLN A 71 11.69 13.50 19.60
N LYS A 72 12.96 13.24 19.94
CA LYS A 72 13.80 12.29 19.20
C LYS A 72 13.29 10.87 19.46
N VAL A 73 13.14 10.10 18.38
CA VAL A 73 12.63 8.73 18.43
C VAL A 73 13.67 7.75 17.90
N ILE A 74 13.58 6.51 18.36
CA ILE A 74 14.35 5.39 17.83
C ILE A 74 13.51 4.76 16.72
N ALA A 75 14.11 4.52 15.56
CA ALA A 75 13.45 3.84 14.46
C ALA A 75 14.00 2.42 14.30
N LYS A 76 13.12 1.43 14.36
CA LYS A 76 13.46 0.02 14.10
C LYS A 76 12.79 -0.45 12.81
N ARG A 77 13.49 -1.27 12.03
CA ARG A 77 13.00 -1.76 10.74
C ARG A 77 12.77 -3.26 10.80
N TYR A 78 11.64 -3.67 10.25
CA TYR A 78 11.22 -5.05 10.17
C TYR A 78 10.84 -5.37 8.74
N THR A 79 11.25 -6.54 8.26
CA THR A 79 10.76 -7.09 7.01
C THR A 79 9.51 -7.91 7.29
N ILE A 80 8.48 -7.70 6.46
CA ILE A 80 7.19 -8.37 6.57
C ILE A 80 7.20 -9.56 5.64
N HIS A 81 7.08 -10.75 6.21
CA HIS A 81 6.91 -12.00 5.49
C HIS A 81 5.50 -12.55 5.72
N SER A 82 4.97 -13.23 4.71
CA SER A 82 3.70 -13.95 4.79
C SER A 82 3.97 -15.41 4.47
N ASP A 83 3.40 -16.33 5.21
CA ASP A 83 3.58 -17.77 4.97
C ASP A 83 3.15 -18.21 3.56
N SER A 84 2.26 -17.44 2.91
CA SER A 84 1.77 -17.70 1.56
C SER A 84 2.68 -17.20 0.43
N ILE A 85 3.73 -16.42 0.72
CA ILE A 85 4.63 -15.85 -0.30
C ILE A 85 6.09 -16.00 0.17
N ALA A 86 6.93 -16.58 -0.69
CA ALA A 86 8.36 -16.75 -0.40
C ALA A 86 9.10 -15.40 -0.26
N ASP A 87 8.75 -14.43 -1.10
CA ASP A 87 9.34 -13.10 -1.11
C ASP A 87 8.77 -12.17 -0.02
N PRO A 88 9.56 -11.19 0.46
CA PRO A 88 9.09 -10.14 1.34
C PRO A 88 7.89 -9.37 0.77
N ILE A 89 6.79 -9.35 1.51
CA ILE A 89 5.58 -8.64 1.10
C ILE A 89 5.58 -7.15 1.47
N GLY A 90 6.56 -6.73 2.27
CA GLY A 90 6.74 -5.33 2.65
C GLY A 90 7.80 -5.09 3.72
N GLU A 91 7.87 -3.84 4.16
CA GLU A 91 8.70 -3.39 5.28
C GLU A 91 7.87 -2.56 6.26
N LEU A 92 8.18 -2.70 7.55
CA LEU A 92 7.62 -1.92 8.64
C LEU A 92 8.75 -1.14 9.31
N ILE A 93 8.54 0.16 9.49
CA ILE A 93 9.39 1.02 10.32
C ILE A 93 8.58 1.45 11.53
N LEU A 94 9.10 1.17 12.72
CA LEU A 94 8.51 1.54 13.99
C LEU A 94 9.30 2.63 14.65
N PHE A 95 8.59 3.66 15.11
CA PHE A 95 9.16 4.72 15.92
C PHE A 95 8.78 4.50 17.38
N ILE A 96 9.79 4.32 18.22
CA ILE A 96 9.67 3.98 19.64
C ILE A 96 10.52 4.94 20.49
N ASP A 97 10.17 5.05 21.77
CA ASP A 97 10.86 5.88 22.76
C ASP A 97 12.04 5.17 23.44
N THR A 98 12.05 3.84 23.41
CA THR A 98 13.07 2.99 24.02
C THR A 98 13.45 1.85 23.09
N ASP A 99 14.67 1.32 23.22
CA ASP A 99 15.20 0.31 22.30
C ASP A 99 14.60 -1.10 22.50
N ARG A 100 13.79 -1.29 23.55
CA ARG A 100 13.23 -2.60 23.89
C ARG A 100 11.76 -2.66 23.47
N ILE A 101 11.49 -3.38 22.38
CA ILE A 101 10.14 -3.81 22.02
C ILE A 101 10.05 -5.33 22.19
N ASN A 102 8.97 -5.81 22.82
CA ASN A 102 8.71 -7.24 22.94
C ASN A 102 7.97 -7.72 21.68
N ASP A 103 8.35 -8.87 21.15
CA ASP A 103 7.70 -9.51 19.98
C ASP A 103 6.19 -9.65 20.13
N VAL A 104 5.68 -9.90 21.34
CA VAL A 104 4.23 -9.96 21.62
C VAL A 104 3.57 -8.60 21.38
N VAL A 105 4.20 -7.52 21.85
CA VAL A 105 3.72 -6.15 21.65
C VAL A 105 3.76 -5.77 20.18
N LEU A 106 4.82 -6.18 19.48
CA LEU A 106 5.00 -5.97 18.05
C LEU A 106 3.91 -6.69 17.23
N LYS A 107 3.65 -7.96 17.53
CA LYS A 107 2.58 -8.73 16.89
C LYS A 107 1.22 -8.13 17.14
N ASN A 108 0.90 -7.78 18.39
CA ASN A 108 -0.39 -7.17 18.74
C ASN A 108 -0.56 -5.82 18.04
N LEU A 109 0.47 -4.97 18.02
CA LEU A 109 0.44 -3.73 17.25
C LEU A 109 0.11 -3.99 15.77
N PHE A 110 0.77 -4.99 15.17
CA PHE A 110 0.57 -5.31 13.77
C PHE A 110 -0.88 -5.72 13.51
N VAL A 111 -1.41 -6.63 14.33
CA VAL A 111 -2.78 -7.15 14.20
C VAL A 111 -3.83 -6.09 14.52
N ASP A 112 -3.64 -5.27 15.55
CA ASP A 112 -4.67 -4.39 16.09
C ASP A 112 -4.71 -3.00 15.44
N GLN A 113 -3.59 -2.53 14.88
CA GLN A 113 -3.50 -1.17 14.34
C GLN A 113 -3.09 -1.14 12.87
N ILE A 114 -2.11 -1.97 12.49
CA ILE A 114 -1.57 -1.94 11.13
C ILE A 114 -2.51 -2.70 10.17
N CYS A 115 -2.90 -3.93 10.50
CA CYS A 115 -3.81 -4.73 9.68
C CYS A 115 -5.13 -4.00 9.39
N PRO A 116 -5.84 -3.39 10.37
CA PRO A 116 -7.07 -2.65 10.10
C PRO A 116 -6.85 -1.42 9.21
N SER A 117 -5.72 -0.72 9.36
CA SER A 117 -5.38 0.44 8.52
C SER A 117 -5.15 0.03 7.06
N ILE A 118 -4.49 -1.11 6.85
CA ILE A 118 -4.26 -1.68 5.52
C ILE A 118 -5.56 -2.25 4.95
N ASP A 119 -6.34 -2.98 5.75
CA ASP A 119 -7.61 -3.57 5.34
C ASP A 119 -8.67 -2.50 5.03
N CYS A 120 -8.69 -1.38 5.74
CA CYS A 120 -9.56 -0.24 5.38
C CYS A 120 -9.22 0.26 3.96
N ALA A 121 -7.93 0.32 3.61
CA ALA A 121 -7.49 0.65 2.26
C ALA A 121 -7.74 -0.46 1.24
N LYS A 122 -7.85 -1.74 1.65
CA LYS A 122 -8.35 -2.82 0.78
C LYS A 122 -9.88 -2.74 0.60
N ARG A 123 -10.59 -2.31 1.64
CA ARG A 123 -12.06 -2.31 1.76
C ARG A 123 -12.74 -1.09 1.18
N SER A 124 -12.02 -0.15 0.56
CA SER A 124 -12.64 0.65 -0.50
C SER A 124 -12.99 -0.31 -1.65
N LYS A 125 -14.08 -1.09 -1.48
CA LYS A 125 -14.61 -2.02 -2.47
C LYS A 125 -14.91 -1.18 -3.69
N ILE A 126 -13.96 -1.16 -4.62
CA ILE A 126 -14.17 -0.50 -5.89
C ILE A 126 -15.39 -1.17 -6.52
N LYS A 127 -16.36 -0.36 -6.95
CA LYS A 127 -17.56 -0.88 -7.59
C LYS A 127 -17.15 -1.69 -8.82
N GLN A 128 -17.78 -2.85 -9.04
CA GLN A 128 -17.49 -3.69 -10.19
C GLN A 128 -17.61 -2.91 -11.51
N LYS A 129 -18.63 -2.05 -11.62
CA LYS A 129 -18.81 -1.12 -12.74
C LYS A 129 -17.58 -0.25 -13.03
N THR A 130 -16.86 0.22 -12.01
CA THR A 130 -15.61 0.97 -12.22
C THR A 130 -14.52 0.08 -12.83
N LYS A 131 -14.39 -1.17 -12.37
CA LYS A 131 -13.44 -2.13 -12.97
C LYS A 131 -13.80 -2.42 -14.43
N ASP A 132 -15.09 -2.59 -14.72
CA ASP A 132 -15.58 -2.88 -16.07
C ASP A 132 -15.31 -1.69 -17.02
N ILE A 133 -15.51 -0.45 -16.55
CA ILE A 133 -15.15 0.77 -17.30
C ILE A 133 -13.64 0.83 -17.58
N VAL A 134 -12.80 0.53 -16.58
CA VAL A 134 -11.34 0.47 -16.77
C VAL A 134 -10.95 -0.63 -17.77
N LYS A 135 -11.67 -1.76 -17.77
CA LYS A 135 -11.49 -2.82 -18.75
C LYS A 135 -11.80 -2.35 -20.17
N MET A 136 -12.91 -1.66 -20.38
CA MET A 136 -13.25 -1.11 -21.71
C MET A 136 -12.20 -0.12 -22.19
N ILE A 137 -11.71 0.73 -21.29
CA ILE A 137 -10.60 1.64 -21.56
C ILE A 137 -9.34 0.89 -21.99
N ALA A 138 -9.00 -0.22 -21.31
CA ALA A 138 -7.84 -1.04 -21.66
C ALA A 138 -7.99 -1.74 -23.02
N LEU A 139 -9.23 -2.01 -23.45
CA LEU A 139 -9.56 -2.55 -24.78
C LEU A 139 -9.57 -1.48 -25.88
N GLY A 140 -9.28 -0.21 -25.54
CA GLY A 140 -9.17 0.87 -26.52
C GLY A 140 -10.43 1.72 -26.68
N LEU A 141 -11.51 1.45 -25.93
CA LEU A 141 -12.73 2.23 -26.08
C LEU A 141 -12.56 3.67 -25.58
N GLU A 142 -13.21 4.58 -26.30
CA GLU A 142 -13.35 5.98 -25.96
C GLU A 142 -14.49 6.23 -24.98
N ARG A 143 -14.46 7.40 -24.33
CA ARG A 143 -15.44 7.74 -23.29
C ARG A 143 -16.87 7.76 -23.82
N GLN A 144 -17.06 8.16 -25.08
CA GLN A 144 -18.38 8.17 -25.72
C GLN A 144 -18.93 6.75 -25.88
N GLU A 145 -18.14 5.84 -26.43
CA GLU A 145 -18.52 4.44 -26.65
C GLU A 145 -18.84 3.74 -25.33
N ILE A 146 -18.07 4.02 -24.27
CA ILE A 146 -18.33 3.51 -22.92
C ILE A 146 -19.59 4.13 -22.33
N SER A 147 -19.83 5.43 -22.58
CA SER A 147 -21.04 6.14 -22.15
C SER A 147 -22.29 5.43 -22.65
N GLU A 148 -22.28 5.08 -23.95
CA GLU A 148 -23.36 4.37 -24.64
C GLU A 148 -23.50 2.93 -24.10
N LEU A 149 -22.39 2.20 -23.96
CA LEU A 149 -22.41 0.82 -23.48
C LEU A 149 -22.98 0.68 -22.06
N PHE A 150 -22.67 1.62 -21.17
CA PHE A 150 -23.10 1.58 -19.76
C PHE A 150 -24.36 2.41 -19.46
N ASN A 151 -24.95 3.07 -20.45
CA ASN A 151 -26.04 4.04 -20.28
C ASN A 151 -25.73 5.09 -19.20
N LEU A 152 -24.52 5.63 -19.24
CA LEU A 152 -24.06 6.70 -18.34
C LEU A 152 -23.82 7.97 -19.14
N THR A 153 -23.78 9.12 -18.45
CA THR A 153 -23.29 10.36 -19.06
C THR A 153 -21.77 10.33 -19.15
N ARG A 154 -21.17 11.11 -20.06
CA ARG A 154 -19.71 11.29 -20.13
C ARG A 154 -19.11 11.68 -18.77
N ARG A 155 -19.80 12.56 -18.03
CA ARG A 155 -19.41 12.98 -16.67
C ARG A 155 -19.48 11.83 -15.67
N GLY A 156 -20.46 10.93 -15.80
CA GLY A 156 -20.54 9.70 -15.03
C GLY A 156 -19.37 8.75 -15.32
N ILE A 157 -18.95 8.64 -16.58
CA ILE A 157 -17.75 7.88 -16.96
C ILE A 157 -16.49 8.52 -16.37
N ASP A 158 -16.33 9.84 -16.49
CA ASP A 158 -15.18 10.57 -15.94
C ASP A 158 -15.07 10.36 -14.42
N TYR A 159 -16.19 10.39 -13.70
CA TYR A 159 -16.21 10.07 -12.27
C TYR A 159 -15.63 8.69 -11.97
N HIS A 160 -16.02 7.65 -12.73
CA HIS A 160 -15.47 6.31 -12.53
C HIS A 160 -13.98 6.23 -12.85
N ILE A 161 -13.51 6.96 -13.86
CA ILE A 161 -12.08 7.05 -14.20
C ILE A 161 -11.30 7.72 -13.07
N ASP A 162 -11.80 8.82 -12.52
CA ASP A 162 -11.13 9.54 -11.45
C ASP A 162 -11.06 8.71 -10.16
N VAL A 163 -12.16 8.04 -9.80
CA VAL A 163 -12.16 7.08 -8.68
C VAL A 163 -11.17 5.94 -8.93
N ALA A 164 -11.10 5.40 -10.15
CA ALA A 164 -10.13 4.35 -10.47
C ALA A 164 -8.68 4.85 -10.33
N LYS A 165 -8.38 6.05 -10.83
CA LYS A 165 -7.06 6.67 -10.68
C LYS A 165 -6.68 6.87 -9.22
N GLU A 166 -7.59 7.38 -8.41
CA GLU A 166 -7.36 7.58 -6.97
C GLU A 166 -7.06 6.25 -6.27
N VAL A 167 -7.88 5.23 -6.50
CA VAL A 167 -7.72 3.91 -5.86
C VAL A 167 -6.44 3.20 -6.30
N LEU A 168 -6.09 3.33 -7.58
CA LEU A 168 -4.89 2.71 -8.16
C LEU A 168 -3.62 3.53 -7.92
N GLY A 169 -3.73 4.81 -7.52
CA GLY A 169 -2.59 5.73 -7.40
C GLY A 169 -2.04 6.19 -8.76
N ALA A 170 -2.88 6.24 -9.79
CA ALA A 170 -2.47 6.56 -11.16
C ALA A 170 -2.59 8.06 -11.48
N THR A 171 -1.59 8.62 -12.16
CA THR A 171 -1.58 10.02 -12.58
C THR A 171 -2.30 10.25 -13.92
N ASN A 172 -2.42 9.22 -14.76
CA ASN A 172 -3.04 9.30 -16.08
C ASN A 172 -3.73 7.99 -16.50
N LYS A 173 -4.45 8.02 -17.64
CA LYS A 173 -5.25 6.87 -18.14
C LYS A 173 -4.38 5.64 -18.42
N SER A 174 -3.19 5.81 -19.00
CA SER A 174 -2.29 4.71 -19.34
C SER A 174 -1.69 4.05 -18.08
N SER A 175 -1.23 4.86 -17.13
CA SER A 175 -0.74 4.39 -15.82
C SER A 175 -1.85 3.68 -15.04
N MET A 176 -3.09 4.16 -15.12
CA MET A 176 -4.25 3.52 -14.51
C MET A 176 -4.48 2.12 -15.08
N VAL A 177 -4.46 1.96 -16.41
CA VAL A 177 -4.61 0.64 -17.05
C VAL A 177 -3.49 -0.31 -16.63
N PHE A 178 -2.24 0.15 -16.68
CA PHE A 178 -1.09 -0.65 -16.28
C PHE A 178 -1.20 -1.15 -14.83
N LEU A 179 -1.55 -0.26 -13.90
CA LEU A 179 -1.72 -0.59 -12.49
C LEU A 179 -2.93 -1.51 -12.24
N ALA A 180 -4.02 -1.32 -13.00
CA ALA A 180 -5.17 -2.21 -12.96
C ALA A 180 -4.81 -3.64 -13.41
N ILE A 181 -3.94 -3.79 -14.42
CA ILE A 181 -3.40 -5.10 -14.84
C ILE A 181 -2.53 -5.70 -13.73
N LYS A 182 -1.57 -4.94 -13.19
CA LYS A 182 -0.70 -5.40 -12.08
C LYS A 182 -1.50 -5.86 -10.85
N GLN A 183 -2.63 -5.19 -10.56
CA GLN A 183 -3.51 -5.54 -9.44
C GLN A 183 -4.58 -6.58 -9.79
N GLY A 184 -4.52 -7.19 -10.99
CA GLY A 184 -5.41 -8.26 -11.41
C GLY A 184 -6.86 -7.82 -11.62
N TRP A 185 -7.15 -6.53 -11.82
CA TRP A 185 -8.51 -6.06 -12.08
C TRP A 185 -9.03 -6.51 -13.45
N LEU A 186 -8.13 -6.74 -14.41
CA LEU A 186 -8.46 -7.01 -15.81
C LEU A 186 -8.24 -8.46 -16.24
N THR A 187 -7.56 -9.25 -15.41
CA THR A 187 -7.32 -10.68 -15.61
C THR A 187 -8.47 -11.46 -14.97
N GLY A 188 -9.32 -12.09 -15.79
CA GLY A 188 -10.48 -12.82 -15.28
C GLY A 188 -10.09 -14.18 -14.70
N ASN A 189 -10.33 -14.39 -13.40
CA ASN A 189 -10.77 -15.70 -12.95
C ASN A 189 -12.25 -15.81 -13.31
N GLN A 190 -12.53 -16.37 -14.48
CA GLN A 190 -13.85 -16.91 -14.75
C GLN A 190 -14.02 -18.15 -13.87
N GLN A 191 -14.59 -17.99 -12.67
CA GLN A 191 -15.28 -19.11 -12.05
C GLN A 191 -16.53 -19.37 -12.88
N SER A 192 -16.39 -20.26 -13.86
CA SER A 192 -17.50 -20.99 -14.44
C SER A 192 -18.20 -21.73 -13.30
N LYS A 193 -19.39 -21.23 -12.92
CA LYS A 193 -20.39 -22.08 -12.28
C LYS A 193 -21.19 -22.69 -13.41
N HIS A 194 -20.90 -23.95 -13.72
CA HIS A 194 -21.82 -24.89 -14.30
C HIS A 194 -21.81 -26.14 -13.43
#